data_AF-A0A7Y0ERR4-F1
#
_entry.id   AF-A0A7Y0ERR4-F1
#
_cell.length_a   1.000
_cell.length_b   1.000
_cell.length_c   1.000
_cell.angle_alpha   90.00
_cell.angle_beta   90.00
_cell.angle_gamma   90.00
#
_symmetry.space_group_name_H-M   'P 1'
#
loop_
_entity.id
_entity.type
_entity.pdbx_description
1 polymer ?
#
loop_
_entity_poly.entity_id
_entity_poly.type
_entity_poly.pdbx_seq_one_letter_code
_entity_poly.pdbx_strand_id
1 'polypeptide(L)'
;MTVSKRILSIAIAAAMTLSLTSCGKEQQAPDFSNLGYVAELTTMENYYHNTAELSQDGSWFFSHGYKKAWIEYSGIIRLDINASKVTVKSKGKQGDSSVYVITIPQAQIIGQPDVDEDSFSTPLMETGFLTDITASDQTSMYDTAQQEMLKTAQADDTLFSQAACAPKTSSNNTYAPCAKQ
;
A
#
# COMPACT_ATOMS: atom_id res chain seq x y z
N MET A 1 11.25 67.00 -44.58
CA MET A 1 11.29 65.52 -44.75
C MET A 1 11.65 64.78 -43.43
N THR A 2 11.26 65.32 -42.27
CA THR A 2 11.76 64.87 -40.95
C THR A 2 10.66 64.68 -39.91
N VAL A 3 9.48 65.28 -40.10
CA VAL A 3 8.34 65.15 -39.18
C VAL A 3 7.57 63.84 -39.42
N SER A 4 7.34 63.43 -40.69
CA SER A 4 6.62 62.18 -40.98
C SER A 4 7.41 60.94 -40.56
N LYS A 5 8.75 60.97 -40.60
CA LYS A 5 9.60 59.87 -40.11
C LYS A 5 9.49 59.68 -38.60
N ARG A 6 9.41 60.76 -37.81
CA ARG A 6 9.25 60.69 -36.34
C ARG A 6 7.87 60.19 -35.92
N ILE A 7 6.82 60.58 -36.63
CA ILE A 7 5.46 60.10 -36.38
C ILE A 7 5.32 58.62 -36.76
N LEU A 8 5.96 58.19 -37.86
CA LEU A 8 6.01 56.79 -38.26
C LEU A 8 6.80 55.92 -37.27
N SER A 9 7.91 56.42 -36.72
CA SER A 9 8.70 55.72 -35.70
C SER A 9 7.96 55.55 -34.37
N ILE A 10 7.17 56.54 -33.95
CA ILE A 10 6.38 56.46 -32.71
C ILE A 10 5.19 55.51 -32.87
N ALA A 11 4.56 55.47 -34.05
CA ALA A 11 3.47 54.54 -34.35
C ALA A 11 3.93 53.08 -34.37
N ILE A 12 5.15 52.80 -34.87
CA ILE A 12 5.72 51.44 -34.90
C ILE A 12 6.14 50.98 -33.50
N ALA A 13 6.66 51.89 -32.65
CA ALA A 13 7.00 51.58 -31.27
C ALA A 13 5.76 51.33 -30.38
N ALA A 14 4.66 52.04 -30.64
CA ALA A 14 3.39 51.83 -29.93
C ALA A 14 2.64 50.56 -30.38
N ALA A 15 2.89 50.07 -31.60
CA ALA A 15 2.31 48.82 -32.09
C ALA A 15 3.00 47.56 -31.54
N MET A 16 4.26 47.67 -31.09
CA MET A 16 4.99 46.53 -30.50
C MET A 16 4.69 46.28 -29.01
N THR A 17 4.05 47.22 -28.30
CA THR A 17 3.75 47.07 -26.86
C THR A 17 2.42 46.40 -26.54
N LEU A 18 1.59 46.09 -27.56
CA LEU A 18 0.26 45.47 -27.38
C LEU A 18 0.24 43.94 -27.53
N SER A 19 1.39 43.29 -27.74
CA SER A 19 1.46 41.84 -27.99
C SER A 19 1.82 40.98 -26.77
N LEU A 20 1.75 41.54 -25.56
CA LEU A 20 1.85 40.77 -24.31
C LEU A 20 0.46 40.38 -23.79
N THR A 21 -0.44 39.95 -24.66
CA THR A 21 -1.50 39.04 -24.22
C THR A 21 -0.84 37.68 -24.05
N SER A 22 -0.23 37.48 -22.88
CA SER A 22 0.06 36.13 -22.39
C SER A 22 -1.22 35.35 -22.60
N CYS A 23 -1.15 34.35 -23.48
CA CYS A 23 -2.23 33.41 -23.71
C CYS A 23 -2.39 32.67 -22.39
N GLY A 24 -3.21 33.25 -21.51
CA GLY A 24 -3.63 32.64 -20.26
C GLY A 24 -4.44 31.43 -20.66
N LYS A 25 -3.75 30.31 -20.92
CA LYS A 25 -4.37 29.01 -20.82
C LYS A 25 -4.98 29.03 -19.42
N GLU A 26 -6.31 29.04 -19.36
CA GLU A 26 -7.00 28.81 -18.10
C GLU A 26 -6.34 27.60 -17.47
N GLN A 27 -5.74 27.84 -16.30
CA GLN A 27 -5.04 26.81 -15.56
C GLN A 27 -6.12 25.87 -15.08
N GLN A 28 -6.39 24.84 -15.88
CA GLN A 28 -7.43 23.87 -15.63
C GLN A 28 -7.16 23.29 -14.25
N ALA A 29 -8.12 23.44 -13.34
CA ALA A 29 -7.96 22.94 -11.99
C ALA A 29 -7.61 21.44 -12.08
N PRO A 30 -6.63 20.96 -11.32
CA PRO A 30 -6.25 19.55 -11.34
C PRO A 30 -7.48 18.67 -11.08
N ASP A 31 -7.65 17.65 -11.91
CA ASP A 31 -8.76 16.70 -11.77
C ASP A 31 -8.43 15.66 -10.69
N PHE A 32 -9.28 15.62 -9.67
CA PHE A 32 -9.17 14.71 -8.53
C PHE A 32 -10.18 13.56 -8.59
N SER A 33 -10.99 13.45 -9.64
CA SER A 33 -12.03 12.42 -9.79
C SER A 33 -11.48 11.00 -9.69
N ASN A 34 -10.25 10.77 -10.16
CA ASN A 34 -9.59 9.47 -10.17
C ASN A 34 -8.88 9.10 -8.85
N LEU A 35 -8.78 10.00 -7.87
CA LEU A 35 -8.05 9.70 -6.63
C LEU A 35 -8.66 8.55 -5.83
N GLY A 36 -9.99 8.43 -5.83
CA GLY A 36 -10.69 7.31 -5.18
C GLY A 36 -10.32 5.97 -5.82
N TYR A 37 -10.36 5.90 -7.15
CA TYR A 37 -10.00 4.70 -7.91
C TYR A 37 -8.53 4.31 -7.73
N VAL A 38 -7.61 5.28 -7.75
CA VAL A 38 -6.18 5.03 -7.49
C VAL A 38 -5.93 4.61 -6.05
N ALA A 39 -6.72 5.10 -5.10
CA ALA A 39 -6.66 4.69 -3.71
C ALA A 39 -7.21 3.26 -3.47
N GLU A 40 -8.21 2.85 -4.24
CA GLU A 40 -8.88 1.54 -4.14
C GLU A 40 -8.09 0.40 -4.82
N LEU A 41 -7.22 0.72 -5.78
CA LEU A 41 -6.54 -0.28 -6.62
C LEU A 41 -5.23 -0.85 -6.07
N THR A 42 -4.77 -0.47 -4.89
CA THR A 42 -3.44 -0.89 -4.40
C THR A 42 -3.53 -1.55 -3.03
N THR A 43 -3.97 -2.81 -3.01
CA THR A 43 -3.74 -3.70 -1.87
C THR A 43 -2.25 -4.05 -1.81
N MET A 44 -1.61 -3.85 -0.67
CA MET A 44 -0.23 -4.27 -0.41
C MET A 44 -0.23 -5.67 0.20
N GLU A 45 0.39 -6.63 -0.49
CA GLU A 45 0.62 -7.98 0.04
C GLU A 45 1.97 -8.03 0.76
N ASN A 46 1.97 -8.61 1.96
CA ASN A 46 3.18 -8.84 2.74
C ASN A 46 3.34 -10.32 3.01
N TYR A 47 4.50 -10.83 2.62
CA TYR A 47 4.88 -12.22 2.75
C TYR A 47 5.69 -12.39 4.03
N TYR A 48 5.23 -13.30 4.88
CA TYR A 48 5.88 -13.68 6.12
C TYR A 48 6.38 -15.10 5.98
N HIS A 49 7.65 -15.32 6.33
CA HIS A 49 8.08 -16.68 6.64
C HIS A 49 7.32 -17.14 7.88
N ASN A 50 6.55 -18.21 7.73
CA ASN A 50 5.69 -18.73 8.78
C ASN A 50 5.96 -20.23 8.99
N THR A 51 5.63 -20.69 10.18
CA THR A 51 5.84 -22.08 10.57
C THR A 51 4.61 -22.57 11.32
N ALA A 52 4.03 -23.67 10.85
CA ALA A 52 3.04 -24.41 11.62
C ALA A 52 3.74 -25.55 12.37
N GLU A 53 3.65 -25.49 13.70
CA GLU A 53 4.20 -26.48 14.61
C GLU A 53 3.09 -27.19 15.38
N LEU A 54 3.24 -28.51 15.49
CA LEU A 54 2.51 -29.34 16.43
C LEU A 54 3.52 -29.94 17.39
N SER A 55 3.28 -29.80 18.69
CA SER A 55 4.08 -30.46 19.71
C SER A 55 3.16 -31.00 20.80
N GLN A 56 3.12 -32.32 20.92
CA GLN A 56 2.39 -33.03 21.96
C GLN A 56 3.25 -34.16 22.50
N ASP A 57 3.54 -34.09 23.79
CA ASP A 57 4.26 -35.14 24.50
C ASP A 57 3.38 -36.38 24.68
N GLY A 58 4.01 -37.55 24.57
CA GLY A 58 3.36 -38.84 24.78
C GLY A 58 3.31 -39.22 26.26
N SER A 59 2.47 -40.22 26.56
CA SER A 59 2.45 -40.83 27.88
C SER A 59 3.77 -41.56 28.20
N TRP A 60 4.06 -41.71 29.49
CA TRP A 60 5.32 -42.34 29.96
C TRP A 60 5.49 -43.80 29.50
N PHE A 61 4.40 -44.47 29.13
CA PHE A 61 4.38 -45.87 28.72
C PHE A 61 4.17 -45.96 27.19
N PHE A 62 5.17 -46.48 26.48
CA PHE A 62 5.19 -46.62 25.01
C PHE A 62 5.04 -45.34 24.19
N SER A 63 5.22 -44.15 24.77
CA SER A 63 5.07 -42.86 24.07
C SER A 63 3.72 -42.70 23.37
N HIS A 64 2.67 -43.36 23.89
CA HIS A 64 1.33 -43.27 23.30
C HIS A 64 0.83 -41.83 23.35
N GLY A 65 0.35 -41.32 22.22
CA GLY A 65 -0.08 -39.92 22.07
C GLY A 65 1.03 -38.94 21.73
N TYR A 66 2.30 -39.38 21.58
CA TYR A 66 3.37 -38.49 21.12
C TYR A 66 3.17 -38.11 19.66
N LYS A 67 3.22 -36.81 19.36
CA LYS A 67 3.23 -36.32 17.98
C LYS A 67 3.94 -34.97 17.91
N LYS A 68 4.82 -34.85 16.92
CA LYS A 68 5.43 -33.59 16.50
C LYS A 68 5.29 -33.43 15.00
N ALA A 69 4.98 -32.22 14.58
CA ALA A 69 4.98 -31.87 13.17
C ALA A 69 5.54 -30.46 13.00
N TRP A 70 6.23 -30.25 11.88
CA TRP A 70 6.78 -28.97 11.49
C TRP A 70 6.61 -28.79 9.99
N ILE A 71 6.04 -27.66 9.59
CA ILE A 71 5.98 -27.27 8.19
C ILE A 71 6.20 -25.76 8.07
N GLU A 72 7.06 -25.39 7.14
CA GLU A 72 7.36 -23.99 6.83
C GLU A 72 6.62 -23.60 5.56
N TYR A 73 6.15 -22.37 5.51
CA TYR A 73 5.45 -21.79 4.39
C TYR A 73 5.52 -20.27 4.43
N SER A 74 5.11 -19.61 3.35
CA SER A 74 4.93 -18.17 3.31
C SER A 74 3.45 -17.84 3.56
N GLY A 75 3.17 -17.13 4.64
CA GLY A 75 1.85 -16.56 4.90
C GLY A 75 1.74 -15.16 4.31
N ILE A 76 0.54 -14.78 3.88
CA ILE A 76 0.28 -13.54 3.18
C ILE A 76 -0.71 -12.70 4.01
N ILE A 77 -0.30 -11.49 4.37
CA ILE A 77 -1.17 -10.47 4.97
C ILE A 77 -1.41 -9.35 3.97
N ARG A 78 -2.68 -9.02 3.74
CA ARG A 78 -3.09 -7.96 2.83
C ARG A 78 -3.47 -6.71 3.60
N LEU A 79 -2.90 -5.58 3.19
CA LEU A 79 -3.20 -4.26 3.74
C LEU A 79 -3.77 -3.35 2.67
N ASP A 80 -4.74 -2.54 3.06
CA ASP A 80 -5.37 -1.59 2.16
C ASP A 80 -5.81 -0.33 2.91
N ILE A 81 -6.00 0.76 2.17
CA ILE A 81 -6.56 2.00 2.70
C ILE A 81 -8.06 2.09 2.39
N ASN A 82 -8.82 2.70 3.29
CA ASN A 82 -10.20 3.04 2.98
C ASN A 82 -10.22 4.28 2.06
N ALA A 83 -10.36 4.07 0.74
CA ALA A 83 -10.37 5.13 -0.26
C ALA A 83 -11.41 6.23 0.01
N SER A 84 -12.57 5.88 0.57
CA SER A 84 -13.63 6.83 0.94
C SER A 84 -13.22 7.83 2.04
N LYS A 85 -12.12 7.56 2.75
CA LYS A 85 -11.56 8.46 3.78
C LYS A 85 -10.42 9.35 3.27
N VAL A 86 -10.04 9.23 1.99
CA VAL A 86 -9.07 10.13 1.37
C VAL A 86 -9.71 11.51 1.22
N THR A 87 -9.01 12.56 1.65
CA THR A 87 -9.51 13.94 1.53
C THR A 87 -8.54 14.83 0.79
N VAL A 88 -9.08 15.77 0.01
CA VAL A 88 -8.31 16.81 -0.69
C VAL A 88 -8.77 18.16 -0.17
N LYS A 89 -7.83 18.96 0.33
CA LYS A 89 -8.11 20.31 0.84
C LYS A 89 -7.24 21.32 0.10
N SER A 90 -7.86 22.37 -0.44
CA SER A 90 -7.10 23.50 -0.99
C SER A 90 -6.42 24.28 0.14
N LYS A 91 -5.15 24.65 -0.06
CA LYS A 91 -4.39 25.57 0.80
C LYS A 91 -4.30 26.98 0.22
N GLY A 92 -5.02 27.26 -0.86
CA GLY A 92 -4.96 28.53 -1.58
C GLY A 92 -3.97 28.50 -2.73
N LYS A 93 -3.47 29.67 -3.12
CA LYS A 93 -2.52 29.82 -4.23
C LYS A 93 -1.12 30.15 -3.73
N GLN A 94 -0.11 29.58 -4.38
CA GLN A 94 1.28 29.96 -4.26
C GLN A 94 1.76 30.41 -5.64
N GLY A 95 1.84 31.74 -5.84
CA GLY A 95 2.00 32.33 -7.18
C GLY A 95 0.78 32.03 -8.06
N ASP A 96 1.03 31.60 -9.31
CA ASP A 96 -0.02 31.21 -10.26
C ASP A 96 -0.54 29.78 -10.06
N SER A 97 0.00 29.04 -9.09
CA SER A 97 -0.36 27.63 -8.84
C SER A 97 -1.27 27.48 -7.62
N SER A 98 -2.29 26.63 -7.74
CA SER A 98 -3.10 26.20 -6.59
C SER A 98 -2.37 25.09 -5.81
N VAL A 99 -2.31 25.22 -4.49
CA VAL A 99 -1.71 24.22 -3.60
C VAL A 99 -2.81 23.40 -2.95
N TYR A 100 -2.67 22.08 -2.97
CA TYR A 100 -3.60 21.15 -2.36
C TYR A 100 -2.87 20.25 -1.36
N VAL A 101 -3.58 19.87 -0.29
CA VAL A 101 -3.14 18.85 0.67
C VAL A 101 -4.04 17.64 0.49
N ILE A 102 -3.43 16.52 0.15
CA ILE A 102 -4.07 15.21 0.09
C ILE A 102 -3.78 14.51 1.40
N THR A 103 -4.81 14.07 2.11
CA THR A 103 -4.69 13.27 3.33
C THR A 103 -5.10 11.84 3.02
N ILE A 104 -4.15 10.92 3.17
CA ILE A 104 -4.36 9.48 3.04
C ILE A 104 -4.56 8.91 4.44
N PRO A 105 -5.63 8.12 4.69
CA PRO A 105 -5.81 7.45 5.97
C PRO A 105 -4.73 6.37 6.16
N GLN A 106 -4.52 5.95 7.41
CA GLN A 106 -3.71 4.77 7.69
C GLN A 106 -4.33 3.53 7.01
N ALA A 107 -3.47 2.64 6.53
CA ALA A 107 -3.91 1.34 6.03
C ALA A 107 -4.44 0.45 7.16
N GLN A 108 -5.15 -0.59 6.80
CA GLN A 108 -5.67 -1.62 7.69
C GLN A 108 -5.49 -3.00 7.05
N ILE A 109 -5.38 -4.03 7.88
CA ILE A 109 -5.41 -5.41 7.40
C ILE A 109 -6.82 -5.68 6.85
N ILE A 110 -6.89 -6.30 5.68
CA ILE A 110 -8.15 -6.69 5.03
C ILE A 110 -8.19 -8.20 4.82
N GLY A 111 -9.37 -8.79 5.01
CA GLY A 111 -9.56 -10.24 4.88
C GLY A 111 -8.93 -11.06 6.00
N GLN A 112 -8.87 -12.37 5.79
CA GLN A 112 -8.12 -13.30 6.62
C GLN A 112 -6.70 -13.47 6.05
N PRO A 113 -5.73 -13.91 6.87
CA PRO A 113 -4.45 -14.34 6.36
C PRO A 113 -4.63 -15.41 5.26
N ASP A 114 -3.74 -15.36 4.28
CA ASP A 114 -3.73 -16.28 3.14
C ASP A 114 -2.39 -17.02 3.11
N VAL A 115 -2.25 -18.01 2.24
CA VAL A 115 -1.07 -18.87 2.17
C VAL A 115 -0.57 -18.97 0.74
N ASP A 116 0.75 -18.86 0.56
CA ASP A 116 1.39 -19.22 -0.70
C ASP A 116 1.57 -20.74 -0.76
N GLU A 117 0.69 -21.42 -1.48
CA GLU A 117 0.68 -22.88 -1.60
C GLU A 117 1.96 -23.45 -2.26
N ASP A 118 2.65 -22.67 -3.09
CA ASP A 118 3.87 -23.13 -3.75
C ASP A 118 5.10 -23.05 -2.82
N SER A 119 4.96 -22.40 -1.66
CA SER A 119 6.03 -22.18 -0.69
C SER A 119 6.16 -23.26 0.38
N PHE A 120 5.23 -24.22 0.43
CA PHE A 120 5.25 -25.27 1.45
C PHE A 120 6.52 -26.11 1.38
N SER A 121 7.18 -26.25 2.53
CA SER A 121 8.28 -27.19 2.69
C SER A 121 7.76 -28.64 2.79
N THR A 122 8.67 -29.60 2.65
CA THR A 122 8.34 -30.99 2.99
C THR A 122 8.11 -31.08 4.51
N PRO A 123 6.94 -31.56 4.97
CA PRO A 123 6.65 -31.62 6.39
C PRO A 123 7.57 -32.61 7.11
N LEU A 124 8.07 -32.20 8.28
CA LEU A 124 8.78 -33.08 9.21
C LEU A 124 7.79 -33.58 10.24
N MET A 125 7.62 -34.89 10.37
CA MET A 125 6.63 -35.50 11.25
C MET A 125 7.25 -36.63 12.06
N GLU A 126 6.91 -36.68 13.34
CA GLU A 126 7.33 -37.74 14.27
C GLU A 126 6.13 -38.14 15.12
N THR A 127 5.81 -39.44 15.20
CA THR A 127 4.68 -39.95 15.99
C THR A 127 5.09 -41.13 16.87
N GLY A 128 4.37 -41.28 17.98
CA GLY A 128 4.54 -42.38 18.94
C GLY A 128 3.79 -43.65 18.55
N PHE A 129 3.89 -44.67 19.41
CA PHE A 129 3.23 -45.95 19.16
C PHE A 129 1.71 -45.82 19.01
N LEU A 130 1.16 -46.33 17.91
CA LEU A 130 -0.27 -46.27 17.55
C LEU A 130 -0.85 -44.85 17.65
N THR A 131 -0.08 -43.85 17.23
CA THR A 131 -0.48 -42.43 17.23
C THR A 131 -0.32 -41.86 15.83
N ASP A 132 -1.36 -41.16 15.37
CA ASP A 132 -1.37 -40.49 14.08
C ASP A 132 -1.58 -38.98 14.25
N ILE A 133 -1.08 -38.19 13.30
CA ILE A 133 -1.42 -36.77 13.16
C ILE A 133 -2.74 -36.69 12.41
N THR A 134 -3.76 -36.12 13.05
CA THR A 134 -5.10 -36.02 12.47
C THR A 134 -5.26 -34.75 11.62
N ALA A 135 -6.31 -34.69 10.80
CA ALA A 135 -6.67 -33.46 10.09
C ALA A 135 -6.94 -32.30 11.06
N SER A 136 -7.55 -32.56 12.23
CA SER A 136 -7.77 -31.55 13.26
C SER A 136 -6.47 -31.00 13.82
N ASP A 137 -5.42 -31.83 13.93
CA ASP A 137 -4.10 -31.37 14.38
C ASP A 137 -3.46 -30.45 13.35
N GLN A 138 -3.58 -30.79 12.06
CA GLN A 138 -3.12 -29.95 10.96
C GLN A 138 -3.85 -28.61 10.93
N THR A 139 -5.18 -28.61 11.04
CA THR A 139 -5.95 -27.36 11.13
C THR A 139 -5.50 -26.52 12.33
N SER A 140 -5.35 -27.13 13.51
CA SER A 140 -4.95 -26.40 14.72
C SER A 140 -3.55 -25.80 14.63
N MET A 141 -2.57 -26.49 14.04
CA MET A 141 -1.22 -25.94 13.88
C MET A 141 -1.21 -24.76 12.89
N TYR A 142 -1.97 -24.85 11.78
CA TYR A 142 -2.08 -23.75 10.82
C TYR A 142 -2.83 -22.56 11.39
N ASP A 143 -3.95 -22.79 12.09
CA ASP A 143 -4.71 -21.72 12.73
C ASP A 143 -3.84 -20.99 13.76
N THR A 144 -3.09 -21.72 14.57
CA THR A 144 -2.17 -21.12 15.56
C THR A 144 -1.12 -20.26 14.87
N ALA A 145 -0.42 -20.80 13.88
CA ALA A 145 0.62 -20.09 13.13
C ALA A 145 0.08 -18.84 12.42
N GLN A 146 -1.09 -18.90 11.80
CA GLN A 146 -1.69 -17.76 11.12
C GLN A 146 -2.17 -16.68 12.11
N GLN A 147 -2.68 -17.07 13.28
CA GLN A 147 -3.07 -16.11 14.32
C GLN A 147 -1.86 -15.40 14.94
N GLU A 148 -0.75 -16.10 15.14
CA GLU A 148 0.49 -15.48 15.64
C GLU A 148 1.12 -14.54 14.61
N MET A 149 1.15 -14.95 13.35
CA MET A 149 1.54 -14.09 12.23
C MET A 149 0.66 -12.83 12.16
N LEU A 150 -0.66 -12.99 12.26
CA LEU A 150 -1.60 -11.86 12.25
C LEU A 150 -1.34 -10.90 13.41
N LYS A 151 -1.14 -11.41 14.63
CA LYS A 151 -0.79 -10.56 15.81
C LYS A 151 0.51 -9.79 15.59
N THR A 152 1.50 -10.43 14.99
CA THR A 152 2.79 -9.81 14.68
C THR A 152 2.62 -8.68 13.66
N ALA A 153 1.87 -8.92 12.58
CA ALA A 153 1.55 -7.89 11.59
C ALA A 153 0.74 -6.72 12.19
N GLN A 154 -0.21 -7.03 13.07
CA GLN A 154 -1.02 -6.01 13.76
C GLN A 154 -0.20 -5.12 14.70
N ALA A 155 0.92 -5.61 15.22
CA ALA A 155 1.81 -4.84 16.09
C ALA A 155 2.85 -4.01 15.32
N ASP A 156 2.92 -4.12 13.99
CA ASP A 156 3.89 -3.42 13.16
C ASP A 156 3.31 -2.15 12.52
N ASP A 157 3.38 -1.02 13.23
CA ASP A 157 2.96 0.30 12.72
C ASP A 157 3.72 0.73 11.46
N THR A 158 4.93 0.20 11.24
CA THR A 158 5.72 0.53 10.06
C THR A 158 5.12 -0.10 8.82
N LEU A 159 4.55 -1.31 8.94
CA LEU A 159 3.80 -2.00 7.89
C LEU A 159 2.60 -1.17 7.41
N PHE A 160 1.80 -0.67 8.35
CA PHE A 160 0.62 0.15 8.05
C PHE A 160 1.01 1.48 7.39
N SER A 161 2.10 2.09 7.86
CA SER A 161 2.64 3.32 7.29
C SER A 161 3.17 3.10 5.88
N GLN A 162 3.86 1.99 5.64
CA GLN A 162 4.35 1.62 4.31
C GLN A 162 3.19 1.36 3.35
N ALA A 163 2.16 0.61 3.77
CA ALA A 163 0.98 0.34 2.95
C ALA A 163 0.25 1.62 2.54
N ALA A 164 0.08 2.57 3.45
CA ALA A 164 -0.56 3.86 3.15
C ALA A 164 0.25 4.69 2.12
N CYS A 165 1.55 4.47 2.06
CA CYS A 165 2.52 5.24 1.30
C CYS A 165 3.12 4.48 0.11
N ALA A 166 2.68 3.25 -0.14
CA ALA A 166 3.16 2.42 -1.22
C ALA A 166 2.94 3.15 -2.56
N PRO A 167 3.91 3.15 -3.47
CA PRO A 167 3.84 3.91 -4.72
C PRO A 167 2.65 3.44 -5.56
N LYS A 168 1.65 4.32 -5.66
CA LYS A 168 0.45 4.09 -6.46
C LYS A 168 0.77 4.44 -7.89
N THR A 169 0.95 3.44 -8.75
CA THR A 169 1.20 3.66 -10.16
C THR A 169 -0.12 3.99 -10.86
N SER A 170 -0.40 5.28 -11.02
CA SER A 170 -1.38 5.78 -11.99
C SER A 170 -0.65 6.64 -13.02
N SER A 171 -0.87 6.32 -14.29
CA SER A 171 -0.07 6.67 -15.47
C SER A 171 0.13 8.15 -15.79
N ASN A 172 -0.33 9.10 -14.98
CA ASN A 172 -0.23 10.54 -15.29
C ASN A 172 0.01 11.49 -14.10
N ASN A 173 0.26 11.00 -12.87
CA ASN A 173 0.62 11.90 -11.79
C ASN A 173 1.47 11.22 -10.72
N THR A 174 2.72 11.67 -10.57
CA THR A 174 3.61 11.26 -9.49
C THR A 174 3.18 12.03 -8.23
N TYR A 175 2.48 11.37 -7.32
CA TYR A 175 2.16 11.97 -6.02
C TYR A 175 3.42 12.03 -5.15
N ALA A 176 3.60 13.14 -4.43
CA ALA A 176 4.73 13.33 -3.54
C ALA A 176 4.81 12.19 -2.50
N PRO A 177 6.03 11.77 -2.10
CA PRO A 177 6.19 10.75 -1.08
C PRO A 177 5.48 11.19 0.20
N CYS A 178 4.90 10.23 0.93
CA CYS A 178 4.45 10.48 2.29
C CYS A 178 5.56 11.19 3.06
N ALA A 179 5.28 12.41 3.53
CA ALA A 179 6.18 13.07 4.45
C ALA A 179 6.28 12.19 5.70
N LYS A 180 7.47 11.68 6.00
CA LYS A 180 7.75 11.10 7.30
C LYS A 180 7.46 12.18 8.34
N GLN A 181 6.50 11.92 9.24
CA GLN A 181 6.30 12.73 10.43
C GLN A 181 7.51 12.59 11.35
#